data_AF-A0A7Y5VYG7-F1
#
_entry.id   AF-A0A7Y5VYG7-F1
#
_cell.length_a   1.000
_cell.length_b   1.000
_cell.length_c   1.000
_cell.angle_alpha   90.00
_cell.angle_beta   90.00
_cell.angle_gamma   90.00
#
_symmetry.space_group_name_H-M   'P 1'
#
loop_
_entity.id
_entity.type
_entity.pdbx_description
1 polymer ?
#
loop_
_entity_poly.entity_id
_entity_poly.type
_entity_poly.pdbx_seq_one_letter_code
_entity_poly.pdbx_strand_id
1 'polypeptide(L)'
;MLLAQVVDGSRNGLDRIIDAATQGNNFWWLMLFGMIVVTTAISRTTSAVKAASREKTRREIAAFIAEGSMTPEQGEKLMKAGEKPEHC
;
A
#
# COMPACT_ATOMS: atom_id res chain seq x y z
N MET A 1 0.50 -36.87 3.45
CA MET A 1 1.97 -37.05 3.35
C MET A 1 2.56 -36.41 2.09
N LEU A 2 1.96 -36.57 0.90
CA LEU A 2 2.42 -35.88 -0.33
C LEU A 2 2.40 -34.35 -0.26
N LEU A 3 1.37 -33.75 0.34
CA LEU A 3 1.29 -32.28 0.49
C LEU A 3 2.39 -31.72 1.40
N ALA A 4 2.87 -32.50 2.38
CA ALA A 4 3.95 -32.07 3.26
C ALA A 4 5.29 -32.01 2.49
N GLN A 5 5.59 -33.00 1.65
CA GLN A 5 6.83 -33.03 0.86
C GLN A 5 6.89 -31.91 -0.19
N VAL A 6 5.75 -31.54 -0.79
CA VAL A 6 5.68 -30.42 -1.75
C VAL A 6 5.87 -29.07 -1.05
N VAL A 7 5.29 -28.89 0.14
CA VAL A 7 5.46 -27.68 0.95
C VAL A 7 6.91 -27.54 1.45
N ASP A 8 7.51 -28.64 1.91
CA ASP A 8 8.90 -28.65 2.38
C ASP A 8 9.89 -28.43 1.22
N GLY A 9 9.66 -29.00 0.03
CA GLY A 9 10.49 -28.76 -1.15
C GLY A 9 10.55 -27.28 -1.58
N SER A 10 9.42 -26.57 -1.47
CA SER A 10 9.34 -25.13 -1.78
C SER A 10 10.07 -24.27 -0.74
N ARG A 11 9.94 -24.62 0.56
CA ARG A 11 10.65 -23.96 1.66
C ARG A 11 12.16 -24.14 1.56
N ASN A 12 12.62 -25.36 1.30
CA ASN A 12 14.04 -25.67 1.16
C ASN A 12 14.71 -24.93 0.00
N GLY A 13 13.98 -24.63 -1.08
CA GLY A 13 14.49 -23.80 -2.18
C GLY A 13 14.62 -22.33 -1.80
N LEU A 14 13.64 -21.81 -1.05
CA LEU A 14 13.64 -20.44 -0.55
C LEU A 14 14.75 -20.22 0.47
N ASP A 15 14.92 -21.15 1.41
CA ASP A 15 15.93 -21.07 2.47
C ASP A 15 17.35 -21.06 1.88
N ARG A 16 17.60 -21.80 0.80
CA ARG A 16 18.89 -21.77 0.09
C ARG A 16 19.18 -20.45 -0.62
N ILE A 17 18.16 -19.76 -1.12
CA ILE A 17 18.31 -18.44 -1.74
C ILE A 17 18.57 -17.39 -0.65
N ILE A 18 17.87 -17.50 0.48
CA ILE A 18 18.05 -16.61 1.64
C ILE A 18 19.43 -16.82 2.26
N ASP A 19 19.88 -18.06 2.42
CA ASP A 19 21.22 -18.37 2.95
C ASP A 19 22.33 -17.93 1.99
N ALA A 20 22.15 -18.11 0.67
CA ALA A 20 23.10 -17.63 -0.34
C ALA A 20 23.17 -16.09 -0.38
N ALA A 21 22.06 -15.41 -0.14
CA ALA A 21 22.03 -13.96 -0.01
C ALA A 21 22.72 -13.49 1.28
N THR A 22 22.59 -14.25 2.38
CA THR A 22 23.03 -13.85 3.72
C THR A 22 24.50 -14.20 4.01
N GLN A 23 25.18 -14.99 3.17
CA GLN A 23 26.55 -15.44 3.41
C GLN A 23 27.63 -14.41 3.01
N GLY A 24 28.19 -13.71 4.02
CA GLY A 24 29.47 -12.98 3.98
C GLY A 24 29.41 -11.56 3.41
N ASN A 25 29.88 -10.55 4.18
CA ASN A 25 30.08 -9.11 3.89
C ASN A 25 28.98 -8.32 3.11
N ASN A 26 27.98 -9.01 2.59
CA ASN A 26 26.88 -8.55 1.74
C ASN A 26 25.61 -8.33 2.54
N PHE A 27 25.57 -8.79 3.80
CA PHE A 27 24.47 -8.54 4.73
C PHE A 27 24.20 -7.04 4.89
N TRP A 28 25.27 -6.24 4.97
CA TRP A 28 25.17 -4.79 5.10
C TRP A 28 24.59 -4.14 3.82
N TRP A 29 24.97 -4.64 2.64
CA TRP A 29 24.41 -4.20 1.36
C TRP A 29 22.95 -4.63 1.15
N LEU A 30 22.60 -5.86 1.54
CA LEU A 30 21.22 -6.36 1.47
C LEU A 30 20.27 -5.61 2.41
N MET A 31 20.72 -5.22 3.61
CA MET A 31 19.92 -4.40 4.50
C MET A 31 19.62 -3.02 3.90
N LEU A 32 20.59 -2.38 3.24
CA LEU A 32 20.38 -1.10 2.55
C LEU A 32 19.42 -1.22 1.36
N PHE A 33 19.65 -2.17 0.46
CA PHE A 33 18.78 -2.37 -0.71
C PHE A 33 17.39 -2.86 -0.31
N GLY A 34 17.31 -3.76 0.68
CA GLY A 34 16.05 -4.26 1.23
C GLY A 34 15.21 -3.14 1.83
N MET A 35 15.83 -2.23 2.60
CA MET A 35 15.14 -1.09 3.19
C MET A 35 14.54 -0.15 2.14
N ILE A 36 15.29 0.14 1.07
CA ILE A 36 14.82 1.01 -0.03
C ILE A 36 13.62 0.38 -0.75
N VAL A 37 13.66 -0.92 -1.02
CA VAL A 37 12.55 -1.64 -1.68
C VAL A 37 11.31 -1.66 -0.79
N VAL A 38 11.47 -1.99 0.50
CA VAL A 38 10.35 -2.04 1.47
C VAL A 38 9.69 -0.67 1.63
N THR A 39 10.48 0.38 1.85
CA THR A 39 9.97 1.75 1.99
C THR A 39 9.26 2.23 0.72
N THR A 40 9.83 1.98 -0.45
CA THR A 40 9.21 2.36 -1.74
C THR A 40 7.90 1.58 -1.97
N ALA A 41 7.86 0.29 -1.67
CA ALA A 41 6.66 -0.54 -1.81
C ALA A 41 5.49 -0.03 -0.94
N ILE A 42 5.78 0.35 0.32
CA ILE A 42 4.79 0.90 1.24
C ILE A 42 4.28 2.27 0.74
N SER A 43 5.18 3.16 0.30
CA SER A 43 4.81 4.47 -0.22
C SER A 43 3.94 4.40 -1.47
N ARG A 44 4.24 3.48 -2.41
CA ARG A 44 3.45 3.27 -3.63
C ARG A 44 2.03 2.78 -3.33
N THR A 45 1.91 1.85 -2.38
CA THR A 45 0.63 1.29 -1.96
C THR A 45 -0.26 2.37 -1.31
N THR A 46 0.35 3.24 -0.51
CA THR A 46 -0.36 4.33 0.18
C THR A 46 -0.95 5.35 -0.80
N SER A 47 -0.24 5.68 -1.88
CA SER A 47 -0.74 6.61 -2.89
C SER A 47 -1.92 6.04 -3.70
N ALA A 48 -1.88 4.75 -4.03
CA ALA A 48 -2.98 4.09 -4.74
C ALA A 48 -4.26 4.04 -3.89
N VAL A 49 -4.15 3.73 -2.60
CA VAL A 49 -5.28 3.71 -1.68
C VAL A 49 -5.90 5.11 -1.55
N LYS A 50 -5.09 6.17 -1.40
CA LYS A 50 -5.59 7.55 -1.33
C LYS A 50 -6.39 7.97 -2.57
N ALA A 51 -5.97 7.56 -3.76
CA ALA A 51 -6.70 7.86 -5.00
C ALA A 51 -8.08 7.16 -5.01
N ALA A 52 -8.12 5.87 -4.68
CA ALA A 52 -9.35 5.10 -4.61
C ALA A 52 -10.32 5.63 -3.54
N SER A 53 -9.81 6.04 -2.37
CA SER A 53 -10.62 6.66 -1.32
C SER A 53 -11.28 7.96 -1.79
N ARG A 54 -10.55 8.82 -2.51
CA ARG A 54 -11.08 10.09 -3.04
C ARG A 54 -12.19 9.89 -4.06
N GLU A 55 -12.06 8.88 -4.93
CA GLU A 55 -13.11 8.55 -5.89
C GLU A 55 -14.37 8.02 -5.20
N LYS A 56 -14.20 7.17 -4.18
CA LYS A 56 -15.33 6.66 -3.39
C LYS A 56 -16.06 7.79 -2.67
N THR A 57 -15.34 8.68 -1.99
CA THR A 57 -15.94 9.83 -1.30
C THR A 57 -16.70 10.76 -2.25
N ARG A 58 -16.21 10.98 -3.48
CA ARG A 58 -16.96 11.77 -4.49
C ARG A 58 -18.30 11.13 -4.88
N ARG A 59 -18.33 9.80 -5.02
CA ARG A 59 -19.58 9.07 -5.31
C ARG A 59 -20.55 9.11 -4.14
N GLU A 60 -20.04 9.00 -2.92
CA GLU A 60 -20.84 9.08 -1.69
C GLU A 60 -21.44 10.48 -1.50
N ILE A 61 -20.66 11.55 -1.70
CA ILE A 61 -21.17 12.94 -1.63
C ILE A 61 -22.30 13.16 -2.65
N ALA A 62 -22.17 12.64 -3.88
CA ALA A 62 -23.24 12.74 -4.88
C ALA A 62 -24.52 11.99 -4.45
N ALA A 63 -24.39 10.83 -3.82
CA ALA A 63 -25.52 10.08 -3.27
C ALA A 63 -26.20 10.86 -2.12
N PHE A 64 -25.43 11.44 -1.18
CA PHE A 64 -25.99 12.23 -0.08
C PHE A 64 -26.72 13.49 -0.56
N ILE A 65 -26.25 14.12 -1.64
CA ILE A 65 -26.95 15.24 -2.27
C ILE A 65 -28.25 14.75 -2.93
N ALA A 66 -28.24 13.61 -3.62
CA ALA A 66 -29.42 13.03 -4.25
C ALA A 66 -30.48 12.56 -3.23
N GLU A 67 -30.05 12.07 -2.08
CA GLU A 67 -30.90 11.70 -0.94
C GLU A 67 -31.39 12.91 -0.13
N GLY A 68 -30.81 14.10 -0.35
CA GLY A 68 -31.15 15.33 0.35
C GLY A 68 -30.64 15.41 1.80
N SER A 69 -29.77 14.49 2.22
CA SER A 69 -29.14 14.50 3.54
C SER A 69 -27.95 15.46 3.65
N MET A 70 -27.52 16.03 2.52
CA MET A 70 -26.44 17.02 2.42
C MET A 70 -26.79 18.08 1.37
N THR A 71 -26.46 19.35 1.64
CA THR A 71 -26.63 20.41 0.63
C THR A 71 -25.45 20.45 -0.36
N PRO A 72 -25.66 20.87 -1.62
CA PRO A 72 -24.59 20.98 -2.61
C PRO A 72 -23.42 21.86 -2.15
N GLU A 73 -23.71 22.93 -1.41
CA GLU A 73 -22.72 23.87 -0.86
C GLU A 73 -21.84 23.19 0.21
N GLN A 74 -22.42 22.32 1.03
CA GLN A 74 -21.69 21.51 2.01
C GLN A 74 -20.83 20.45 1.31
N GLY A 75 -21.35 19.84 0.24
CA GLY A 75 -20.60 18.88 -0.60
C GLY A 75 -19.37 19.52 -1.25
N GLU A 76 -19.52 20.73 -1.82
CA GLU A 76 -18.40 21.48 -2.41
C GLU A 76 -17.30 21.76 -1.36
N LYS A 77 -17.70 22.18 -0.16
CA LYS A 77 -16.77 22.46 0.94
C LYS A 77 -16.04 21.20 1.43
N LEU A 78 -16.72 20.05 1.49
CA LEU A 78 -16.11 18.76 1.85
C LEU A 78 -15.12 18.27 0.78
N MET A 79 -15.44 18.45 -0.50
CA MET A 79 -14.53 18.11 -1.59
C MET A 79 -13.25 18.96 -1.54
N LYS A 80 -13.37 20.25 -1.23
CA LYS A 80 -12.22 21.16 -1.03
C LYS A 80 -11.42 20.85 0.24
N ALA A 81 -12.07 20.44 1.34
CA ALA A 81 -11.38 20.13 2.60
C ALA A 81 -10.45 18.90 2.52
N GLY A 82 -10.73 17.96 1.60
CA GLY A 82 -9.87 16.80 1.34
C GLY A 82 -8.57 17.14 0.60
N GLU A 83 -8.49 18.31 -0.02
CA GLU A 83 -7.28 18.89 -0.61
C GLU A 83 -6.54 19.69 0.46
N LYS A 84 -5.94 18.99 1.44
CA LYS A 84 -5.03 19.66 2.38
C LYS A 84 -3.95 20.41 1.59
N PRO A 85 -3.75 21.73 1.81
CA PRO A 85 -2.59 22.41 1.29
C PRO A 85 -1.37 21.80 1.98
N GLU A 86 -0.42 21.32 1.20
CA GLU A 86 0.87 20.90 1.73
C GLU A 86 1.53 22.15 2.30
N HIS A 87 1.60 22.22 3.63
CA HIS A 87 2.43 23.21 4.31
C HIS A 87 3.88 22.79 4.02
N CYS A 88 4.56 23.59 3.19
CA CYS A 88 6.00 23.50 2.92
C CYS A 88 6.82 23.56 4.22
#